data_AF-A0A3A8ZBC4-F1
#
_entry.id   AF-A0A3A8ZBC4-F1
#
_cell.length_a   1.000
_cell.length_b   1.000
_cell.length_c   1.000
_cell.angle_alpha   90.00
_cell.angle_beta   90.00
_cell.angle_gamma   90.00
#
_symmetry.space_group_name_H-M   'P 1'
#
loop_
_entity.id
_entity.type
_entity.pdbx_description
1 polymer ?
#
loop_
_entity_poly.entity_id
_entity_poly.type
_entity_poly.pdbx_seq_one_letter_code
_entity_poly.pdbx_strand_id
1 'polypeptide(L)'
;MCMTKVAVLRTMLGNREIGFELWNKDKGEVVEMTAKEIKAALLKGDPIHGLVVGDDEELALDKNFFMRNLMEHRHVNNYTPMFEDENCVANVAYIVTGKADSGYEIISTKWERKVVTEDMLKMFLSMGLVFGGAKLEGDKVVLPVLEGRTAKPEKKAESKKTEQKQ
;
A
#
# COMPACT_ATOMS: atom_id res chain seq x y z
N MET A 1 -9.97 -16.26 -6.67
CA MET A 1 -10.03 -15.21 -5.63
C MET A 1 -8.68 -14.50 -5.68
N CYS A 2 -8.66 -13.20 -6.03
CA CYS A 2 -7.39 -12.48 -6.18
C CYS A 2 -6.87 -12.09 -4.79
N MET A 3 -5.58 -12.35 -4.53
CA MET A 3 -4.99 -12.22 -3.19
C MET A 3 -4.76 -10.75 -2.81
N THR A 4 -5.43 -10.25 -1.76
CA THR A 4 -5.31 -8.88 -1.26
C THR A 4 -4.03 -8.71 -0.46
N LYS A 5 -3.13 -7.86 -0.97
CA LYS A 5 -1.86 -7.53 -0.32
C LYS A 5 -1.81 -6.04 0.01
N VAL A 6 -1.14 -5.70 1.10
CA VAL A 6 -0.93 -4.30 1.52
C VAL A 6 0.56 -4.07 1.70
N ALA A 7 1.12 -3.05 1.05
CA ALA A 7 2.51 -2.66 1.25
C ALA A 7 2.72 -2.13 2.67
N VAL A 8 3.71 -2.68 3.39
CA VAL A 8 4.00 -2.31 4.78
C VAL A 8 5.35 -1.61 4.90
N LEU A 9 6.38 -2.14 4.24
CA LEU A 9 7.70 -1.52 4.22
C LEU A 9 8.45 -1.81 2.91
N ARG A 10 9.45 -0.97 2.64
CA ARG A 10 10.41 -1.11 1.54
C ARG A 10 11.73 -1.60 2.10
N THR A 11 12.34 -2.57 1.44
CA THR A 11 13.62 -3.12 1.85
C THR A 11 14.71 -2.51 0.98
N MET A 12 15.75 -2.00 1.63
CA MET A 12 16.84 -1.27 1.01
C MET A 12 18.17 -1.93 1.36
N LEU A 13 19.11 -1.93 0.42
CA LEU A 13 20.53 -2.20 0.66
C LEU A 13 21.30 -0.89 0.48
N GLY A 14 21.63 -0.23 1.58
CA GLY A 14 22.14 1.14 1.54
C GLY A 14 21.08 2.10 0.99
N ASN A 15 21.34 2.67 -0.20
CA ASN A 15 20.39 3.53 -0.93
C ASN A 15 19.65 2.81 -2.07
N ARG A 16 19.92 1.53 -2.29
CA ARG A 16 19.32 0.75 -3.37
C ARG A 16 18.10 0.00 -2.87
N GLU A 17 16.94 0.22 -3.47
CA GLU A 17 15.78 -0.65 -3.27
C GLU A 17 16.09 -2.08 -3.71
N ILE A 18 15.74 -3.06 -2.88
CA ILE A 18 15.84 -4.48 -3.23
C ILE A 18 14.47 -5.18 -3.25
N GLY A 19 13.45 -4.60 -2.63
CA GLY A 19 12.09 -5.13 -2.66
C GLY A 19 11.17 -4.43 -1.68
N PHE A 20 10.01 -5.03 -1.48
CA PHE A 20 9.00 -4.61 -0.52
C PHE A 20 8.49 -5.82 0.23
N GLU A 21 8.13 -5.60 1.50
CA GLU A 21 7.47 -6.60 2.33
C GLU A 21 5.98 -6.20 2.42
N LEU A 22 5.13 -7.09 1.93
CA LEU A 22 3.69 -6.91 1.83
C LEU A 22 2.98 -7.84 2.80
N TRP A 23 1.94 -7.33 3.46
CA TRP A 23 1.02 -8.14 4.23
C TRP A 23 -0.01 -8.81 3.30
N ASN A 24 0.01 -10.14 3.23
CA ASN A 24 -0.99 -10.93 2.53
C ASN A 24 -2.15 -11.26 3.47
N LYS A 25 -3.25 -10.51 3.35
CA LYS A 25 -4.38 -10.60 4.27
C LYS A 25 -5.08 -11.97 4.20
N ASP A 26 -5.20 -12.54 3.00
CA ASP A 26 -5.97 -13.77 2.80
C ASP A 26 -5.28 -15.01 3.39
N LYS A 27 -3.95 -15.01 3.43
CA LYS A 27 -3.15 -16.12 3.99
C LYS A 27 -2.60 -15.84 5.38
N GLY A 28 -2.61 -14.58 5.81
CA GLY A 28 -2.06 -14.18 7.09
C GLY A 28 -0.53 -14.29 7.15
N GLU A 29 0.16 -13.98 6.05
CA GLU A 29 1.62 -14.07 5.93
C GLU A 29 2.24 -12.78 5.38
N VAL A 30 3.54 -12.59 5.63
CA VAL A 30 4.33 -11.56 4.96
C VAL A 30 4.90 -12.16 3.69
N VAL A 31 4.78 -11.43 2.57
CA VAL A 31 5.34 -11.83 1.27
C VAL A 31 6.29 -10.74 0.80
N GLU A 32 7.47 -11.15 0.35
CA GLU A 32 8.43 -10.26 -0.26
C GLU A 32 8.22 -10.23 -1.78
N MET A 33 8.25 -9.03 -2.36
CA MET A 33 8.14 -8.85 -3.81
C MET A 33 9.10 -7.76 -4.29
N THR A 34 9.67 -7.94 -5.47
CA THR A 34 10.43 -6.90 -6.15
C THR A 34 9.50 -5.81 -6.72
N ALA A 35 10.01 -4.60 -6.98
CA ALA A 35 9.24 -3.58 -7.67
C ALA A 35 8.67 -4.07 -9.01
N LYS A 36 9.46 -4.85 -9.76
CA LYS A 36 9.04 -5.41 -11.05
C LYS A 36 7.83 -6.35 -10.90
N GLU A 37 7.81 -7.20 -9.90
CA GLU A 37 6.69 -8.11 -9.64
C GLU A 37 5.44 -7.36 -9.19
N ILE A 38 5.59 -6.34 -8.33
CA ILE A 38 4.48 -5.50 -7.87
C ILE A 38 3.90 -4.71 -9.04
N LYS A 39 4.74 -4.06 -9.87
CA LYS A 39 4.30 -3.35 -11.09
C LYS A 39 3.54 -4.28 -12.01
N ALA A 40 4.07 -5.47 -12.29
CA ALA A 40 3.41 -6.46 -13.14
C ALA A 40 2.08 -6.95 -12.56
N ALA A 41 1.96 -7.10 -11.24
CA ALA A 41 0.73 -7.49 -10.56
C ALA A 41 -0.33 -6.36 -10.61
N LEU A 42 0.07 -5.11 -10.32
CA LEU A 42 -0.80 -3.94 -10.39
C LEU A 42 -1.36 -3.73 -11.80
N LEU A 43 -0.53 -3.87 -12.85
CA LEU A 43 -0.97 -3.76 -14.24
C LEU A 43 -1.94 -4.87 -14.67
N LYS A 44 -1.92 -6.03 -14.01
CA LYS A 44 -2.89 -7.11 -14.20
C LYS A 44 -4.20 -6.90 -13.43
N GLY A 45 -4.25 -5.90 -12.56
CA GLY A 45 -5.39 -5.64 -11.68
C GLY A 45 -5.37 -6.47 -10.40
N ASP A 46 -4.22 -7.00 -9.98
CA ASP A 46 -4.12 -7.68 -8.68
C ASP A 46 -4.34 -6.66 -7.54
N PRO A 47 -5.06 -7.03 -6.46
CA PRO A 47 -5.37 -6.11 -5.37
C PRO A 47 -4.16 -5.93 -4.45
N ILE A 48 -3.22 -5.10 -4.88
CA ILE A 48 -2.13 -4.58 -4.05
C ILE A 48 -2.47 -3.14 -3.65
N HIS A 49 -2.55 -2.90 -2.33
CA HIS A 49 -2.85 -1.60 -1.75
C HIS A 49 -1.60 -0.93 -1.17
N GLY A 50 -1.63 0.40 -1.10
CA GLY A 50 -0.52 1.23 -0.62
C GLY A 50 0.48 1.64 -1.71
N LEU A 51 0.48 0.98 -2.86
CA LEU A 51 1.33 1.30 -4.01
C LEU A 51 0.52 1.35 -5.30
N VAL A 52 0.95 2.23 -6.22
CA VAL A 52 0.45 2.36 -7.60
C VAL A 52 1.63 2.50 -8.57
N VAL A 53 1.39 2.25 -9.85
CA VAL A 53 2.33 2.61 -10.92
C VAL A 53 2.11 4.09 -11.24
N GLY A 54 3.14 4.90 -11.05
CA GLY A 54 3.14 6.33 -11.36
C GLY A 54 3.29 6.61 -12.86
N ASP A 55 3.20 7.89 -13.21
CA ASP A 55 3.32 8.37 -14.60
C ASP A 55 4.72 8.14 -15.19
N ASP A 56 5.74 8.01 -14.34
CA ASP A 56 7.13 7.69 -14.68
C ASP A 56 7.40 6.18 -14.78
N GLU A 57 6.35 5.36 -14.76
CA GLU A 57 6.40 3.90 -14.74
C GLU A 57 7.10 3.30 -13.50
N GLU A 58 7.32 4.10 -12.44
CA GLU A 58 7.85 3.65 -11.16
C GLU A 58 6.76 3.47 -10.09
N LEU A 59 7.09 2.77 -9.01
CA LEU A 59 6.15 2.59 -7.90
C LEU A 59 6.06 3.88 -7.09
N ALA A 60 4.84 4.34 -6.87
CA ALA A 60 4.52 5.49 -6.03
C ALA A 60 3.53 5.10 -4.93
N LEU A 61 3.44 5.92 -3.89
CA LEU A 61 2.47 5.73 -2.81
C LEU A 61 1.04 5.92 -3.32
N ASP A 62 0.16 5.00 -2.96
CA ASP A 62 -1.26 5.05 -3.36
C ASP A 62 -2.05 6.07 -2.52
N LYS A 63 -2.26 7.26 -3.09
CA LYS A 63 -3.05 8.32 -2.47
C LYS A 63 -4.51 7.92 -2.25
N ASN A 64 -5.07 7.03 -3.08
CA ASN A 64 -6.45 6.53 -2.90
C ASN A 64 -6.55 5.56 -1.73
N PHE A 65 -5.45 4.93 -1.34
CA PHE A 65 -5.31 4.17 -0.09
C PHE A 65 -4.89 5.05 1.10
N PHE A 66 -4.85 6.38 0.92
CA PHE A 66 -4.36 7.34 1.91
C PHE A 66 -2.92 7.08 2.36
N MET A 67 -2.11 6.47 1.50
CA MET A 67 -0.71 6.22 1.80
C MET A 67 0.06 7.55 1.74
N ARG A 68 0.60 7.99 2.87
CA ARG A 68 1.36 9.25 2.99
C ARG A 68 2.87 9.04 3.12
N ASN A 69 3.28 7.88 3.60
CA ASN A 69 4.68 7.52 3.79
C ASN A 69 4.84 6.00 3.73
N LEU A 70 6.06 5.50 3.70
CA LEU A 70 6.40 4.08 3.79
C LEU A 70 7.69 3.95 4.59
N MET A 71 7.79 2.92 5.43
CA MET A 71 9.03 2.70 6.19
C MET A 71 10.07 2.00 5.30
N GLU A 72 11.31 2.48 5.35
CA GLU A 72 12.46 1.85 4.69
C GLU A 72 13.29 1.07 5.72
N HIS A 73 13.41 -0.24 5.53
CA HIS A 73 14.32 -1.10 6.27
C HIS A 73 15.65 -1.16 5.55
N ARG A 74 16.66 -0.43 6.04
CA ARG A 74 17.95 -0.23 5.34
C ARG A 74 19.06 -1.17 5.78
N HIS A 75 19.10 -1.49 7.06
CA HIS A 75 20.11 -2.36 7.68
C HIS A 75 19.52 -2.98 8.95
N VAL A 76 20.32 -3.81 9.64
CA VAL A 76 19.92 -4.43 10.91
C VAL A 76 19.40 -3.36 11.89
N ASN A 77 18.12 -3.49 12.23
CA ASN A 77 17.42 -2.59 13.15
C ASN A 77 17.41 -1.10 12.74
N ASN A 78 17.56 -0.80 11.45
CA ASN A 78 17.50 0.57 10.93
C ASN A 78 16.25 0.76 10.05
N TYR A 79 15.30 1.52 10.59
CA TYR A 79 13.98 1.77 10.02
C TYR A 79 13.78 3.27 9.96
N THR A 80 13.75 3.81 8.75
CA THR A 80 13.58 5.24 8.51
C THR A 80 12.38 5.48 7.60
N PRO A 81 11.54 6.49 7.86
CA PRO A 81 10.52 6.89 6.91
C PRO A 81 11.13 7.20 5.53
N MET A 82 10.43 6.86 4.45
CA MET A 82 10.84 7.18 3.08
C MET A 82 10.89 8.70 2.86
N PHE A 83 9.91 9.41 3.41
CA PHE A 83 9.88 10.87 3.43
C PHE A 83 10.10 11.35 4.86
N GLU A 84 11.16 12.12 5.10
CA GLU A 84 11.33 12.78 6.39
C GLU A 84 10.28 13.90 6.51
N ASP A 85 9.33 13.73 7.43
CA ASP A 85 8.35 14.75 7.78
C ASP A 85 8.37 14.97 9.31
N GLU A 86 7.94 16.15 9.76
CA GLU A 86 7.93 16.54 11.19
C GLU A 86 7.07 15.61 12.07
N ASN A 87 6.18 14.82 11.46
CA ASN A 87 5.25 13.91 12.13
C ASN A 87 5.75 12.46 12.16
N CYS A 88 6.91 12.16 11.58
CA CYS A 88 7.52 10.84 11.61
C CYS A 88 8.42 10.66 12.84
N VAL A 89 7.80 10.63 14.01
CA VAL A 89 8.48 10.62 15.31
C VAL A 89 8.91 9.22 15.77
N ALA A 90 8.56 8.15 15.03
CA ALA A 90 8.77 6.77 15.47
C ALA A 90 9.42 5.88 14.41
N ASN A 91 10.20 4.90 14.88
CA ASN A 91 10.79 3.82 14.08
C ASN A 91 9.81 2.64 13.83
N VAL A 92 8.56 2.81 14.25
CA VAL A 92 7.45 1.90 14.00
C VAL A 92 6.30 2.73 13.46
N ALA A 93 5.74 2.28 12.34
CA ALA A 93 4.53 2.84 11.78
C ALA A 93 3.49 1.75 11.62
N TYR A 94 2.23 2.15 11.50
CA TYR A 94 1.09 1.28 11.32
C TYR A 94 0.42 1.53 9.97
N ILE A 95 -0.13 0.48 9.37
CA ILE A 95 -1.02 0.54 8.22
C ILE A 95 -2.37 -0.01 8.66
N VAL A 96 -3.46 0.72 8.37
CA VAL A 96 -4.82 0.19 8.55
C VAL A 96 -5.14 -0.71 7.36
N THR A 97 -5.56 -1.94 7.62
CA THR A 97 -5.75 -2.99 6.60
C THR A 97 -7.20 -3.43 6.46
N GLY A 98 -8.09 -2.87 7.28
CA GLY A 98 -9.51 -3.15 7.25
C GLY A 98 -10.24 -2.73 8.52
N LYS A 99 -11.50 -3.13 8.58
CA LYS A 99 -12.39 -2.92 9.71
C LYS A 99 -12.95 -4.28 10.13
N ALA A 100 -12.93 -4.53 11.44
CA ALA A 100 -13.57 -5.67 12.08
C ALA A 100 -14.75 -5.17 12.92
N ASP A 101 -15.59 -6.09 13.41
CA ASP A 101 -16.77 -5.73 14.20
C ASP A 101 -16.43 -4.90 15.46
N SER A 102 -15.26 -5.17 16.06
CA SER A 102 -14.79 -4.54 17.30
C SER A 102 -13.84 -3.35 17.10
N GLY A 103 -13.49 -2.99 15.86
CA GLY A 103 -12.56 -1.89 15.60
C GLY A 103 -11.86 -1.96 14.25
N TYR A 104 -10.61 -1.48 14.21
CA TYR A 104 -9.83 -1.34 13.00
C TYR A 104 -8.63 -2.29 13.01
N GLU A 105 -8.44 -3.01 11.91
CA GLU A 105 -7.34 -3.96 11.76
C GLU A 105 -6.08 -3.20 11.35
N ILE A 106 -5.02 -3.30 12.14
CA ILE A 106 -3.73 -2.67 11.86
C ILE A 106 -2.62 -3.70 11.74
N ILE A 107 -1.63 -3.37 10.93
CA ILE A 107 -0.33 -4.05 10.92
C ILE A 107 0.78 -3.02 11.12
N SER A 108 1.78 -3.34 11.94
CA SER A 108 2.96 -2.50 12.11
C SER A 108 4.08 -2.87 11.15
N THR A 109 5.03 -1.96 10.96
CA THR A 109 6.29 -2.23 10.24
C THR A 109 7.21 -3.23 10.94
N LYS A 110 6.78 -3.77 12.09
CA LYS A 110 7.40 -4.87 12.84
C LYS A 110 6.52 -6.12 12.88
N TRP A 111 5.50 -6.17 12.03
CA TRP A 111 4.59 -7.32 11.86
C TRP A 111 3.67 -7.60 13.04
N GLU A 112 3.54 -6.66 13.99
CA GLU A 112 2.49 -6.72 14.99
C GLU A 112 1.13 -6.52 14.30
N ARG A 113 0.19 -7.41 14.58
CA ARG A 113 -1.19 -7.32 14.07
C ARG A 113 -2.15 -7.21 15.24
N LYS A 114 -3.07 -6.27 15.14
CA LYS A 114 -4.03 -6.01 16.21
C LYS A 114 -5.31 -5.42 15.65
N VAL A 115 -6.42 -5.67 16.35
CA VAL A 115 -7.64 -4.87 16.19
C VAL A 115 -7.63 -3.81 17.28
N VAL A 116 -7.71 -2.55 16.90
CA VAL A 116 -7.70 -1.40 17.82
C VAL A 116 -9.03 -0.67 17.80
N THR A 117 -9.38 -0.04 18.92
CA THR A 117 -10.58 0.79 19.02
C THR A 117 -10.44 2.05 18.17
N GLU A 118 -11.56 2.72 17.89
CA GLU A 118 -11.54 3.98 17.15
C GLU A 118 -10.70 5.06 17.86
N ASP A 119 -10.83 5.18 19.18
CA ASP A 119 -10.07 6.15 19.98
C ASP A 119 -8.56 5.92 19.91
N MET A 120 -8.11 4.65 19.99
CA MET A 120 -6.69 4.32 19.79
C MET A 120 -6.22 4.67 18.38
N LEU A 121 -7.04 4.38 17.37
CA LEU A 121 -6.68 4.69 15.98
C LEU A 121 -6.60 6.20 15.74
N LYS A 122 -7.53 6.99 16.29
CA LYS A 122 -7.51 8.46 16.25
C LYS A 122 -6.22 9.00 16.88
N MET A 123 -5.82 8.45 18.02
CA MET A 123 -4.55 8.81 18.68
C MET A 123 -3.34 8.47 17.80
N PHE A 124 -3.30 7.28 17.18
CA PHE A 124 -2.20 6.92 16.28
C PHE A 124 -2.15 7.80 15.02
N LEU A 125 -3.31 8.17 14.47
CA LEU A 125 -3.42 9.08 13.34
C LEU A 125 -2.94 10.50 13.71
N SER A 126 -3.36 11.03 14.86
CA SER A 126 -2.97 12.38 15.31
C SER A 126 -1.49 12.47 15.66
N MET A 127 -0.89 11.39 16.15
CA MET A 127 0.55 11.29 16.42
C MET A 127 1.40 11.03 15.18
N GLY A 128 0.81 10.89 13.99
CA GLY A 128 1.57 10.60 12.77
C GLY A 128 2.17 9.19 12.77
N LEU A 129 1.56 8.21 13.45
CA LEU A 129 2.03 6.83 13.48
C LEU A 129 1.39 5.95 12.41
N VAL A 130 0.28 6.38 11.79
CA VAL A 130 -0.39 5.64 10.71
C VAL A 130 0.06 6.16 9.35
N PHE A 131 0.67 5.31 8.53
CA PHE A 131 1.24 5.67 7.23
C PHE A 131 0.27 5.49 6.05
N GLY A 132 -0.80 4.72 6.23
CA GLY A 132 -1.85 4.57 5.23
C GLY A 132 -3.02 3.71 5.68
N GLY A 133 -4.01 3.59 4.79
CA GLY A 133 -5.21 2.78 4.99
C GLY A 133 -6.31 3.44 5.81
N ALA A 134 -6.04 4.61 6.40
CA ALA A 134 -7.03 5.45 7.04
C ALA A 134 -6.54 6.89 7.12
N LYS A 135 -7.46 7.83 7.25
CA LYS A 135 -7.18 9.24 7.59
C LYS A 135 -8.23 9.78 8.56
N LEU A 136 -7.92 10.92 9.19
CA LEU A 136 -8.91 11.71 9.92
C LEU A 136 -9.54 12.74 8.99
N GLU A 137 -10.87 12.81 8.97
CA GLU A 137 -11.63 13.94 8.45
C GLU A 137 -12.40 14.59 9.61
N GLY A 138 -11.84 15.66 10.16
CA GLY A 138 -12.27 16.18 11.46
C GLY A 138 -12.05 15.13 12.55
N ASP A 139 -13.12 14.74 13.24
CA ASP A 139 -13.10 13.71 14.28
C ASP A 139 -13.56 12.33 13.79
N LYS A 140 -13.63 12.10 12.48
CA LYS A 140 -14.05 10.80 11.92
C LYS A 140 -12.89 10.08 11.27
N VAL A 141 -12.76 8.79 11.57
CA VAL A 141 -11.87 7.89 10.83
C VAL A 141 -12.52 7.54 9.50
N VAL A 142 -11.82 7.82 8.40
CA VAL A 142 -12.24 7.49 7.04
C VAL A 142 -11.32 6.42 6.48
N LEU A 143 -11.91 5.35 5.95
CA LEU A 143 -11.20 4.28 5.25
C LEU A 143 -11.27 4.48 3.74
N PRO A 144 -10.27 4.02 2.99
CA PRO A 144 -10.26 4.15 1.54
C PRO A 144 -11.40 3.34 0.93
N VAL A 145 -12.03 3.91 -0.10
CA VAL A 145 -13.01 3.19 -0.91
C VAL A 145 -12.25 2.22 -1.80
N LEU A 146 -12.29 0.94 -1.45
CA LEU A 146 -11.69 -0.14 -2.23
C LEU A 146 -12.67 -0.59 -3.33
N GLU A 147 -13.14 0.33 -4.17
CA GLU A 147 -13.95 -0.03 -5.32
C GLU A 147 -13.12 -0.88 -6.29
N GLY A 148 -13.74 -1.96 -6.77
CA GLY A 148 -13.07 -3.05 -7.46
C GLY A 148 -12.17 -2.59 -8.60
N ARG A 149 -10.86 -2.79 -8.43
CA ARG A 149 -9.91 -2.96 -9.53
C ARG A 149 -10.20 -4.30 -10.24
N THR A 150 -11.40 -4.46 -10.80
CA THR A 150 -11.62 -5.49 -11.83
C THR A 150 -11.08 -4.91 -13.12
N ALA A 151 -9.97 -5.50 -13.58
CA ALA A 151 -9.37 -5.20 -14.87
C ALA A 151 -10.45 -5.15 -15.97
N LYS A 152 -10.71 -3.96 -16.50
CA LYS A 152 -11.26 -3.85 -17.86
C LYS A 152 -10.06 -3.70 -18.79
N PRO A 153 -9.76 -4.69 -19.65
CA PRO A 153 -8.86 -4.45 -20.76
C PRO A 153 -9.50 -3.37 -21.64
N GLU A 154 -8.85 -2.22 -21.75
CA GLU A 154 -9.12 -1.33 -22.86
C GLU A 154 -8.90 -2.13 -24.14
N LYS A 155 -9.99 -2.33 -24.89
CA LYS A 155 -9.95 -2.93 -26.21
C LYS A 155 -9.00 -2.08 -27.06
N LYS A 156 -7.85 -2.66 -27.45
CA LYS A 156 -7.13 -2.21 -28.64
C LYS A 156 -8.16 -2.16 -29.77
N ALA A 157 -8.37 -0.96 -30.32
CA ALA A 157 -9.11 -0.81 -31.55
C ALA A 157 -8.42 -1.65 -32.63
N GLU A 158 -9.10 -2.69 -33.10
CA GLU A 158 -8.76 -3.36 -34.35
C GLU A 158 -8.80 -2.32 -35.48
N SER A 159 -7.63 -1.90 -35.96
CA SER A 159 -7.49 -1.33 -37.28
C SER A 159 -7.83 -2.43 -38.29
N LYS A 160 -9.09 -2.46 -38.73
CA LYS A 160 -9.52 -3.25 -39.89
C LYS A 160 -8.65 -2.88 -41.09
N LYS A 161 -7.94 -3.88 -41.62
CA LYS A 161 -7.54 -3.91 -43.01
C LYS A 161 -8.77 -3.66 -43.88
N THR A 162 -8.67 -2.76 -44.83
CA THR A 162 -9.48 -2.84 -46.05
C THR A 162 -8.53 -2.63 -47.21
N GLU A 163 -8.11 -3.76 -47.78
CA GLU A 163 -7.73 -3.82 -49.19
C GLU A 163 -8.93 -3.34 -50.00
N GLN A 164 -8.73 -2.36 -50.88
CA GLN A 164 -9.55 -2.25 -52.08
C GLN A 164 -8.67 -1.87 -53.26
N LYS A 165 -8.60 -2.83 -54.19
CA LYS A 165 -8.16 -2.70 -55.58
C LYS A 165 -8.81 -1.50 -56.25
N GLN A 166 -8.01 -0.76 -57.01
CA GLN A 166 -8.25 -0.46 -58.43
C GLN A 166 -6.94 -0.09 -59.11
#